data_AF-A0A6V7KPR0-F1
#
_entry.id   AF-A0A6V7KPR0-F1
#
_cell.length_a   1.000
_cell.length_b   1.000
_cell.length_c   1.000
_cell.angle_alpha   90.00
_cell.angle_beta   90.00
_cell.angle_gamma   90.00
#
_symmetry.space_group_name_H-M   'P 1'
#
loop_
_entity.id
_entity.type
_entity.pdbx_description
1 polymer ?
#
loop_
_entity_poly.entity_id
_entity_poly.type
_entity_poly.pdbx_seq_one_letter_code
_entity_poly.pdbx_strand_id
1 'polypeptide(L)' 'ANMSAKGISQIAVVMGSCTAGGAYVPAMADENIIVGKQGTIFLAGPPLVKASTGEIVTAEELGGAALHC' A
#
# COMPACT_ATOMS: atom_id res chain seq x y z
N ALA A 1 -10.12 11.43 4.56
CA ALA A 1 -9.79 12.37 5.65
C ALA A 1 -11.00 12.93 6.41
N ASN A 2 -12.12 13.33 5.77
CA ASN A 2 -13.24 13.98 6.46
C ASN A 2 -13.81 13.23 7.68
N MET A 3 -13.83 11.90 7.66
CA MET A 3 -14.31 11.07 8.79
C MET A 3 -13.33 11.09 9.97
N SER A 4 -12.03 10.83 9.71
CA SER A 4 -10.96 10.95 10.70
C SER A 4 -10.92 12.36 11.34
N ALA A 5 -11.07 13.43 10.53
CA ALA A 5 -11.13 14.81 11.02
C ALA A 5 -12.34 15.09 11.95
N LYS A 6 -13.40 14.27 11.89
CA LYS A 6 -14.56 14.33 12.79
C LYS A 6 -14.41 13.39 14.00
N GLY A 7 -13.25 12.77 14.19
CA GLY A 7 -12.99 11.79 15.25
C GLY A 7 -13.55 10.39 14.97
N ILE A 8 -13.88 10.07 13.71
CA ILE A 8 -14.34 8.73 13.32
C ILE A 8 -13.14 7.94 12.82
N SER A 9 -12.63 7.02 13.65
CA SER A 9 -11.44 6.21 13.34
C SER A 9 -11.59 5.44 12.03
N GLN A 10 -10.57 5.55 11.18
CA GLN A 10 -10.42 4.83 9.91
C GLN A 10 -9.33 3.78 10.08
N ILE A 11 -9.68 2.50 9.97
CA ILE A 11 -8.73 1.40 10.13
C ILE A 11 -8.69 0.60 8.83
N ALA A 12 -7.49 0.32 8.32
CA ALA A 12 -7.29 -0.49 7.12
C ALA A 12 -6.55 -1.80 7.44
N VAL A 13 -6.96 -2.88 6.77
CA VAL A 13 -6.28 -4.18 6.83
C VAL A 13 -5.97 -4.64 5.41
N VAL A 14 -4.69 -4.62 5.04
CA VAL A 14 -4.21 -4.99 3.71
C VAL A 14 -3.86 -6.48 3.68
N MET A 15 -4.76 -7.26 3.10
CA MET A 15 -4.66 -8.72 2.97
C MET A 15 -4.23 -9.18 1.57
N GLY A 16 -3.74 -8.27 0.72
CA GLY A 16 -3.37 -8.57 -0.66
C GLY A 16 -2.82 -7.35 -1.40
N SER A 17 -3.01 -7.29 -2.71
CA SER A 17 -2.47 -6.19 -3.52
C SER A 17 -3.29 -4.92 -3.41
N CYS A 18 -2.61 -3.80 -3.19
CA CYS A 18 -3.18 -2.47 -3.07
C CYS A 18 -2.39 -1.48 -3.96
N THR A 19 -2.88 -1.26 -5.20
CA THR A 19 -2.12 -0.54 -6.25
C THR A 19 -2.75 0.79 -6.63
N ALA A 20 -1.91 1.74 -7.08
CA ALA A 20 -2.30 3.03 -7.63
C ALA A 20 -3.24 3.80 -6.68
N GLY A 21 -4.43 4.19 -7.13
CA GLY A 21 -5.39 4.90 -6.29
C GLY A 21 -5.83 4.09 -5.07
N GLY A 22 -5.78 2.76 -5.13
CA GLY A 22 -6.08 1.89 -4.01
C GLY A 22 -5.11 2.08 -2.83
N ALA A 23 -3.85 2.42 -3.10
CA ALA A 23 -2.82 2.62 -2.07
C ALA A 23 -3.18 3.75 -1.08
N TYR A 24 -4.07 4.67 -1.47
CA TYR A 24 -4.55 5.71 -0.56
C TYR A 24 -5.52 5.20 0.52
N VAL A 25 -6.13 4.02 0.35
CA VAL A 25 -6.98 3.43 1.39
C VAL A 25 -6.18 3.17 2.67
N PRO A 26 -5.09 2.37 2.64
CA PRO A 26 -4.25 2.19 3.82
C PRO A 26 -3.43 3.43 4.17
N ALA A 27 -2.99 4.21 3.18
CA ALA A 27 -2.15 5.39 3.46
C ALA A 27 -2.91 6.58 4.10
N MET A 28 -4.24 6.62 3.98
CA MET A 28 -5.09 7.64 4.63
C MET A 28 -5.90 7.09 5.82
N ALA A 29 -5.66 5.84 6.21
CA ALA A 29 -6.23 5.28 7.44
C ALA A 29 -5.46 5.83 8.65
N ASP A 30 -6.16 5.97 9.78
CA ASP A 30 -5.54 6.38 11.04
C ASP A 30 -4.64 5.26 11.59
N GLU A 31 -5.04 4.00 11.37
CA GLU A 31 -4.24 2.81 11.65
C GLU A 31 -4.29 1.85 10.44
N ASN A 32 -3.16 1.23 10.15
CA ASN A 32 -3.02 0.30 9.03
C ASN A 32 -2.29 -0.98 9.47
N ILE A 33 -2.85 -2.13 9.10
CA ILE A 33 -2.30 -3.46 9.35
C ILE A 33 -2.03 -4.13 8.00
N ILE A 34 -0.83 -4.65 7.80
CA ILE A 34 -0.45 -5.33 6.56
C ILE A 34 -0.07 -6.78 6.87
N VAL A 35 -0.65 -7.73 6.13
CA VAL A 35 -0.31 -9.14 6.29
C VAL A 35 1.08 -9.41 5.71
N GLY A 36 2.00 -9.90 6.54
CA GLY A 36 3.36 -10.23 6.14
C GLY A 36 3.43 -11.21 4.97
N LYS A 37 4.35 -10.96 4.01
CA LYS A 37 4.57 -11.80 2.82
C LYS A 37 3.34 -11.98 1.91
N GLN A 38 2.36 -11.10 2.02
CA GLN A 38 1.11 -11.18 1.25
C GLN A 38 0.56 -9.80 0.89
N GLY A 39 0.47 -8.90 1.86
CA GLY A 39 0.02 -7.53 1.65
C GLY A 39 1.07 -6.70 0.93
N THR A 40 0.66 -6.02 -0.13
CA THR A 40 1.53 -5.12 -0.90
C THR A 40 0.85 -3.79 -1.18
N ILE A 41 1.56 -2.67 -1.01
CA ILE A 41 1.07 -1.31 -1.21
C ILE A 41 2.05 -0.52 -2.08
N PHE A 42 1.58 0.05 -3.18
CA PHE A 42 2.39 0.94 -4.04
C PHE A 42 1.52 1.81 -4.95
N LEU A 43 1.99 3.02 -5.27
CA LEU A 43 1.35 3.87 -6.29
C LEU A 43 1.62 3.35 -7.71
N ALA A 44 2.82 2.84 -7.94
CA ALA A 44 3.23 2.24 -9.21
C ALA A 44 3.69 0.80 -8.93
N GLY A 45 2.98 -0.19 -9.44
CA GLY A 45 3.38 -1.59 -9.29
C GLY A 45 4.61 -1.95 -10.13
N PRO A 46 5.18 -3.16 -9.94
CA PRO A 46 6.38 -3.58 -10.65
C PRO A 46 6.33 -3.44 -12.18
N PRO A 47 5.20 -3.72 -12.87
CA PRO A 47 5.12 -3.52 -14.32
C PRO A 47 5.34 -2.06 -14.73
N LEU A 48 4.83 -1.10 -13.95
CA LEU A 48 4.95 0.33 -14.25
C LEU A 48 6.35 0.85 -13.93
N VAL A 49 6.92 0.44 -12.80
CA VAL A 49 8.32 0.76 -12.44
C VAL A 49 9.27 0.29 -13.55
N LYS A 50 9.11 -0.97 -14.01
CA LYS A 50 9.89 -1.51 -15.12
C LYS A 50 9.68 -0.73 -16.42
N ALA A 51 8.44 -0.40 -16.77
CA ALA A 51 8.15 0.33 -18.00
C ALA A 51 8.74 1.76 -18.01
N SER A 52 8.78 2.42 -16.86
CA SER A 52 9.23 3.82 -16.75
C SER A 52 10.73 3.97 -16.50
N THR A 53 11.36 3.03 -15.80
CA THR A 53 12.76 3.16 -15.34
C THR A 53 13.68 2.03 -15.80
N GLY A 54 13.12 0.92 -16.28
CA GLY A 54 13.86 -0.31 -16.56
C GLY A 54 14.18 -1.16 -15.33
N GLU A 55 13.88 -0.69 -14.12
CA GLU A 55 14.14 -1.42 -12.88
C GLU A 55 13.26 -2.68 -12.78
N ILE A 56 13.88 -3.80 -12.37
CA ILE A 56 13.20 -5.07 -12.15
C ILE A 56 13.21 -5.32 -10.65
N VAL A 57 12.03 -5.23 -10.04
CA VAL A 57 11.82 -5.39 -8.60
C VAL A 57 10.57 -6.24 -8.38
N THR A 58 10.53 -7.05 -7.32
CA THR A 58 9.34 -7.84 -6.99
C THR A 58 8.30 -7.00 -6.24
N ALA A 59 7.06 -7.49 -6.13
CA ALA A 59 6.00 -6.78 -5.39
C ALA A 59 6.30 -6.68 -3.88
N GLU A 60 6.92 -7.70 -3.29
CA GLU A 60 7.31 -7.71 -1.87
C GLU A 60 8.46 -6.74 -1.60
N GLU A 61 9.46 -6.67 -2.48
CA GLU A 61 10.56 -5.71 -2.36
C GLU A 61 10.11 -4.26 -2.59
N LEU A 62 9.16 -4.06 -3.52
CA LEU A 62 8.69 -2.72 -3.89
C LEU A 62 7.71 -2.13 -2.86
N GLY A 63 6.95 -2.97 -2.17
CA GLY A 63 5.88 -2.48 -1.29
C GLY A 63 5.28 -3.51 -0.37
N GLY A 64 6.01 -4.56 0.00
CA GLY A 64 5.57 -5.57 0.95
C GLY A 64 5.44 -5.04 2.38
N ALA A 65 4.88 -5.87 3.27
CA ALA A 65 4.64 -5.50 4.66
C ALA A 65 5.92 -5.07 5.40
N ALA A 66 7.04 -5.76 5.18
CA ALA A 66 8.32 -5.46 5.85
C ALA A 66 8.96 -4.14 5.41
N LEU A 67 8.54 -3.58 4.27
CA LEU A 67 8.99 -2.27 3.80
C LEU A 67 8.22 -1.13 4.49
N HIS A 68 6.92 -1.33 4.70
CA HIS A 68 6.00 -0.29 5.19
C HIS A 68 5.81 -0.28 6.72
N CYS A 69 6.20 -1.36 7.42
CA CYS A 69 6.07 -1.52 8.87
C CYS A 69 7.43 -1.51 9.56
#